data_AF-A0A5N7IXS3-F1
#
_entry.id   AF-A0A5N7IXS3-F1
#
_cell.length_a   1.000
_cell.length_b   1.000
_cell.length_c   1.000
_cell.angle_alpha   90.00
_cell.angle_beta   90.00
_cell.angle_gamma   90.00
#
_symmetry.space_group_name_H-M   'P 1'
#
loop_
_entity.id
_entity.type
_entity.pdbx_description
1 polymer ?
#
loop_
_entity_poly.entity_id
_entity_poly.type
_entity_poly.pdbx_seq_one_letter_code
_entity_poly.pdbx_strand_id
1 'polypeptide(L)' 'MNEEVRNMTKTLYDPAVEQRGIKKGIEQGIEKGIEKGDIRAREEMVKEMLLDSESIVKIKKYSKLSEEEITEIKNKIKQ' A
#
# COMPACT_ATOMS: atom_id res chain seq x y z
N MET A 1 -18.75 -40.84 -13.38
CA MET A 1 -18.22 -39.52 -13.00
C MET A 1 -18.94 -38.49 -13.84
N ASN A 2 -19.66 -37.56 -13.22
CA ASN A 2 -20.49 -36.58 -13.93
C ASN A 2 -19.60 -35.63 -14.77
N GLU A 3 -20.06 -35.21 -15.94
CA GLU A 3 -19.26 -34.42 -16.90
C GLU A 3 -18.83 -33.06 -16.31
N GLU A 4 -19.70 -32.48 -15.50
CA GLU A 4 -19.43 -31.28 -14.69
C GLU A 4 -18.27 -31.47 -13.72
N VAL A 5 -18.23 -32.59 -12.99
CA VAL A 5 -17.15 -32.90 -12.04
C VAL A 5 -15.82 -33.02 -12.78
N ARG A 6 -15.80 -33.67 -13.94
CA ARG A 6 -14.59 -33.80 -14.78
C ARG A 6 -14.11 -32.42 -15.27
N ASN A 7 -15.02 -31.53 -15.64
CA ASN A 7 -14.66 -30.18 -16.10
C ASN A 7 -14.14 -29.30 -14.96
N MET A 8 -14.75 -29.38 -13.77
CA MET A 8 -14.26 -28.68 -12.58
C MET A 8 -12.87 -29.17 -12.14
N THR A 9 -12.62 -30.48 -12.15
CA THR A 9 -11.29 -31.01 -11.77
C THR A 9 -10.20 -30.59 -12.76
N LYS A 10 -10.53 -30.48 -14.05
CA LYS A 10 -9.58 -29.98 -15.06
C LYS A 10 -9.19 -28.53 -14.83
N THR A 11 -10.13 -27.67 -14.43
CA THR A 11 -9.83 -26.24 -14.19
C THR A 11 -9.09 -26.02 -12.87
N LEU A 12 -9.37 -26.82 -11.84
CA LEU A 12 -8.68 -26.76 -10.54
C LEU A 12 -7.18 -27.08 -10.63
N TYR A 13 -6.79 -27.97 -11.53
CA TYR A 13 -5.38 -28.37 -11.75
C TYR A 13 -4.83 -27.89 -13.09
N ASP A 14 -5.48 -26.91 -13.73
CA ASP A 14 -4.97 -26.31 -14.95
C ASP A 14 -3.74 -25.46 -14.61
N PRO A 15 -2.53 -25.80 -15.11
CA PRO A 15 -1.33 -25.01 -14.85
C PRO A 15 -1.48 -23.54 -15.26
N ALA A 16 -2.34 -23.25 -16.25
CA ALA A 16 -2.63 -21.87 -16.65
C ALA A 16 -3.49 -21.12 -15.61
N VAL A 17 -4.31 -21.81 -14.82
CA VAL A 17 -5.02 -21.21 -13.68
C VAL A 17 -4.03 -20.88 -12.56
N GLU A 18 -3.15 -21.82 -12.22
CA GLU A 18 -2.11 -21.61 -11.20
C GLU A 18 -1.18 -20.44 -11.56
N GLN A 19 -0.63 -20.43 -12.78
CA GLN A 19 0.23 -19.35 -13.27
C GLN A 19 -0.47 -17.98 -13.24
N ARG A 20 -1.75 -17.92 -13.62
CA ARG A 20 -2.56 -16.69 -13.52
C ARG A 20 -2.74 -16.25 -12.07
N GLY A 21 -2.98 -17.20 -11.15
CA GLY A 21 -3.07 -16.93 -9.72
C GLY A 21 -1.80 -16.32 -9.16
N ILE A 22 -0.64 -16.95 -9.46
CA ILE A 22 0.68 -16.46 -9.04
C ILE A 22 0.96 -15.06 -9.60
N LYS A 23 0.74 -14.86 -10.91
CA LYS A 23 0.97 -13.55 -11.56
C LYS A 23 0.13 -12.45 -10.91
N LYS A 24 -1.16 -12.70 -10.69
CA LYS A 24 -2.06 -11.74 -10.01
C LYS A 24 -1.62 -11.47 -8.57
N GLY A 25 -1.22 -12.51 -7.83
CA GLY A 25 -0.74 -12.36 -6.46
C GLY A 25 0.51 -11.48 -6.37
N ILE A 26 1.46 -11.68 -7.28
CA ILE A 26 2.68 -10.87 -7.37
C ILE A 26 2.35 -9.41 -7.73
N GLU A 27 1.54 -9.20 -8.76
CA GLU A 27 1.13 -7.86 -9.21
C GLU A 27 0.46 -7.07 -8.08
N GLN A 28 -0.54 -7.67 -7.42
CA GLN A 28 -1.22 -7.07 -6.27
C GLN A 28 -0.29 -6.84 -5.08
N GLY A 29 0.65 -7.76 -4.85
CA GLY A 29 1.65 -7.64 -3.78
C GLY A 29 2.58 -6.46 -4.00
N ILE A 30 3.07 -6.28 -5.22
CA ILE A 30 3.94 -5.18 -5.62
C ILE A 30 3.20 -3.84 -5.52
N GLU A 31 1.98 -3.74 -6.07
CA GLU A 31 1.17 -2.53 -6.03
C GLU A 31 0.92 -2.06 -4.59
N LYS A 32 0.43 -2.96 -3.73
CA LYS A 32 0.21 -2.67 -2.30
C LYS A 32 1.51 -2.34 -1.56
N GLY A 33 2.62 -2.97 -1.94
CA GLY A 33 3.94 -2.71 -1.37
C GLY A 33 4.43 -1.30 -1.67
N ILE A 34 4.29 -0.86 -2.93
CA ILE A 34 4.68 0.48 -3.39
C ILE A 34 3.80 1.54 -2.71
N GLU A 35 2.48 1.37 -2.69
CA GLU A 35 1.55 2.30 -2.06
C GLU A 35 1.84 2.48 -0.56
N LYS A 36 2.01 1.37 0.17
CA LYS A 36 2.39 1.41 1.59
C LYS A 36 3.78 2.00 1.82
N GLY A 37 4.70 1.84 0.87
CA GLY A 37 6.03 2.44 0.92
C GLY A 37 5.97 3.96 0.79
N ASP A 38 5.24 4.45 -0.20
CA ASP A 38 5.08 5.89 -0.46
C ASP A 38 4.37 6.61 0.70
N ILE A 39 3.29 6.03 1.24
CA ILE A 39 2.62 6.58 2.42
C ILE A 39 3.57 6.69 3.61
N ARG A 40 4.29 5.61 3.93
CA ARG A 40 5.25 5.61 5.06
C ARG A 40 6.37 6.63 4.86
N ALA A 41 6.93 6.72 3.66
CA ALA A 41 7.99 7.67 3.36
C ALA A 41 7.53 9.13 3.56
N ARG A 42 6.29 9.47 3.15
CA ARG A 42 5.72 10.80 3.38
C ARG A 42 5.47 11.06 4.87
N GLU A 43 4.95 10.09 5.60
CA GLU A 43 4.75 10.22 7.06
C GLU A 43 6.08 10.41 7.80
N GLU A 44 7.11 9.64 7.47
CA GLU A 44 8.46 9.74 8.06
C GLU A 44 9.08 11.11 7.78
N MET A 45 9.06 11.57 6.53
CA MET A 45 9.54 12.90 6.16
C MET A 45 8.82 14.00 6.97
N VAL A 46 7.49 13.91 7.11
CA VAL A 46 6.70 14.88 7.88
C VAL A 46 7.06 14.83 9.36
N LYS A 47 7.29 13.64 9.93
CA LYS A 47 7.76 13.49 11.32
C LYS A 47 9.09 14.19 11.53
N GLU A 48 10.07 13.95 10.66
CA GLU A 48 11.39 14.58 10.73
C GLU A 48 11.28 16.10 10.63
N MET A 49 10.53 16.63 9.65
CA MET A 49 10.31 18.07 9.52
C MET A 49 9.63 18.69 10.75
N LEU A 50 8.66 17.99 11.36
CA LEU A 50 8.00 18.45 12.58
C LEU A 50 8.96 18.48 13.79
N LEU A 51 9.86 17.50 13.90
CA LEU A 51 10.90 17.45 14.93
C LEU A 51 11.91 18.59 14.76
N ASP A 52 12.25 18.90 13.51
CA ASP A 52 13.09 20.04 13.14
C ASP A 52 12.38 21.40 13.28
N SER A 53 11.15 21.42 13.80
CA SER A 53 10.35 22.63 14.00
C SER A 53 10.07 23.42 12.71
N GLU A 54 10.04 22.73 11.57
CA GLU A 54 9.69 23.33 10.29
C GLU A 54 8.24 23.82 10.26
N SER A 55 7.96 24.82 9.43
CA SER A 55 6.61 25.38 9.33
C SER A 55 5.64 24.43 8.63
N ILE A 56 4.38 24.40 9.10
CA ILE A 56 3.30 23.60 8.50
C ILE A 56 3.12 23.93 7.02
N VAL A 57 3.27 25.19 6.62
CA VAL A 57 3.20 25.63 5.22
C VAL A 57 4.29 24.97 4.37
N LYS A 58 5.52 24.89 4.88
CA LYS A 58 6.63 24.24 4.19
C LYS A 58 6.41 22.73 4.09
N ILE A 59 5.98 22.10 5.19
CA ILE A 59 5.68 20.66 5.23
C ILE A 59 4.61 20.32 4.18
N LYS A 60 3.47 21.02 4.20
CA LYS A 60 2.36 20.86 3.23
C LYS A 60 2.84 20.94 1.78
N LYS A 61 3.74 21.89 1.47
CA LYS A 61 4.28 22.08 0.11
C LYS A 61 5.05 20.86 -0.40
N TYR A 62 5.83 20.20 0.46
CA TYR A 62 6.71 19.09 0.04
C TYR A 62 6.07 17.72 0.24
N SER A 63 5.33 17.50 1.33
CA SER A 63 4.67 16.23 1.63
C SER A 63 3.43 15.99 0.80
N LYS A 64 2.83 17.06 0.24
CA LYS A 64 1.53 17.05 -0.44
C LYS A 64 0.40 16.49 0.43
N LEU A 65 0.60 16.48 1.75
CA LEU A 65 -0.44 16.13 2.73
C LEU A 65 -1.26 17.36 3.09
N SER A 66 -2.48 17.13 3.54
CA SER A 66 -3.36 18.16 4.09
C SER A 66 -2.86 18.63 5.47
N GLU A 67 -3.38 19.76 5.94
CA GLU A 67 -3.02 20.25 7.29
C GLU A 67 -3.58 19.35 8.39
N GLU A 68 -4.73 18.73 8.14
CA GLU A 68 -5.33 17.73 9.02
C GLU A 68 -4.40 16.53 9.17
N GLU A 69 -3.92 15.94 8.06
CA GLU A 69 -2.99 14.80 8.08
C GLU A 69 -1.69 15.13 8.83
N ILE A 70 -1.11 16.31 8.58
CA ILE A 70 0.11 16.77 9.28
C ILE A 70 -0.16 16.93 10.79
N THR A 71 -1.34 17.43 11.15
CA THR A 71 -1.73 17.60 12.57
C THR A 71 -1.94 16.27 13.26
N GLU A 72 -2.54 15.28 12.60
CA GLU A 72 -2.65 13.92 13.11
C GLU A 72 -1.27 13.30 13.38
N ILE A 73 -0.34 13.44 12.43
CA ILE A 73 1.04 12.96 12.60
C ILE A 73 1.69 13.66 13.80
N LYS A 74 1.54 14.98 13.91
CA LYS A 74 2.06 15.76 15.04
C LYS A 74 1.52 15.27 16.38
N ASN A 75 0.25 14.90 16.46
CA ASN A 75 -0.36 14.37 17.67
C ASN A 75 0.18 12.98 18.02
N LYS A 76 0.45 12.13 17.02
CA LYS A 76 1.06 10.79 17.22
C LYS A 76 2.50 10.85 17.76
N ILE A 77 3.27 11.91 17.47
CA ILE A 77 4.65 12.09 17.97
C ILE A 77 4.68 12.51 19.44
N LYS A 78 3.64 13.22 19.91
CA LYS A 78 3.56 13.75 21.28
C LYS A 78 3.06 12.73 22.31
N GLN A 79 2.54 11.59 21.87
CA GLN A 79 2.13 10.46 22.70
C GLN A 79 3.31 9.53 22.96
#